data_AF-A0A661JQ37-F1
#
_entry.id   AF-A0A661JQ37-F1
#
_cell.length_a   1.000
_cell.length_b   1.000
_cell.length_c   1.000
_cell.angle_alpha   90.00
_cell.angle_beta   90.00
_cell.angle_gamma   90.00
#
_symmetry.space_group_name_H-M   'P 1'
#
loop_
_entity.id
_entity.type
_entity.pdbx_description
1 polymer ?
#
loop_
_entity_poly.entity_id
_entity_poly.type
_entity_poly.pdbx_seq_one_letter_code
_entity_poly.pdbx_strand_id
1 'polypeptide(L)' 'MLADIVVLDGRSPNMVPTYNPISNVVYAASGLNVKHVIIDGRIVLKDGICTTLDIESLMSSWNEIQERIRAYR' A
#
# COMPACT_ATOMS: atom_id res chain seq x y z
N MET A 1 -4.59 -21.11 10.48
CA MET A 1 -4.62 -19.64 10.31
C MET A 1 -4.36 -19.34 8.85
N LEU A 2 -5.12 -18.41 8.29
CA LEU A 2 -4.92 -17.91 6.94
C LEU A 2 -3.73 -16.92 6.94
N ALA A 3 -3.03 -16.80 5.82
CA ALA A 3 -1.77 -16.05 5.76
C ALA A 3 -2.03 -14.57 5.43
N ASP A 4 -1.89 -13.71 6.44
CA ASP A 4 -1.91 -12.25 6.29
C ASP A 4 -0.49 -11.71 6.46
N ILE A 5 0.10 -11.21 5.36
CA ILE A 5 1.53 -10.88 5.28
C ILE A 5 1.73 -9.58 4.50
N VAL A 6 2.61 -8.72 5.01
CA VAL A 6 3.13 -7.55 4.31
C VAL A 6 4.63 -7.74 4.07
N VAL A 7 5.07 -7.55 2.83
CA VAL A 7 6.48 -7.60 2.44
C VAL A 7 6.97 -6.19 2.15
N LEU A 8 8.05 -5.79 2.80
CA LEU A 8 8.68 -4.49 2.62
C LEU A 8 9.94 -4.59 1.76
N ASP A 9 10.20 -3.58 0.94
CA ASP A 9 11.50 -3.40 0.28
C ASP A 9 12.53 -2.85 1.25
N GLY A 10 13.33 -3.74 1.84
CA GLY A 10 14.43 -3.38 2.73
C GLY A 10 15.64 -2.72 2.06
N ARG A 11 15.64 -2.57 0.72
CA ARG A 11 16.76 -1.98 -0.04
C ARG A 11 16.52 -0.51 -0.42
N SER A 12 15.32 0.00 -0.18
CA SER A 12 14.99 1.41 -0.40
C SER A 12 15.93 2.32 0.41
N PRO A 13 16.25 3.54 -0.08
CA PRO A 13 17.20 4.43 0.59
C PRO A 13 16.87 4.75 2.06
N ASN A 14 15.59 4.84 2.40
CA ASN A 14 15.15 5.08 3.78
C ASN A 14 15.22 3.83 4.69
N MET A 15 15.51 2.65 4.13
CA MET A 15 15.60 1.38 4.86
C MET A 15 17.05 0.91 5.06
N VAL A 16 18.03 1.64 4.53
CA VAL A 16 19.46 1.27 4.55
C VAL A 16 20.30 2.36 5.26
N PRO A 17 21.24 1.97 6.15
CA PRO A 17 21.56 0.61 6.60
C PRO A 17 20.48 0.02 7.53
N THR A 18 20.39 -1.31 7.59
CA THR A 18 19.49 -2.01 8.51
C THR A 18 20.29 -2.61 9.67
N TYR A 19 20.42 -1.88 10.78
CA TYR A 19 21.03 -2.42 12.01
C TYR A 19 20.04 -3.27 12.81
N ASN A 20 18.78 -2.83 12.87
CA ASN A 20 17.68 -3.56 13.50
C ASN A 20 16.45 -3.46 12.59
N PRO A 21 15.98 -4.57 11.99
CA PRO A 21 14.85 -4.55 11.07
C PRO A 21 13.55 -4.11 11.75
N ILE A 22 13.33 -4.42 13.03
CA ILE A 22 12.13 -3.99 13.77
C ILE A 22 12.13 -2.47 13.92
N SER A 23 13.25 -1.89 14.35
CA SER A 23 13.38 -0.43 14.45
C SER A 23 13.22 0.25 13.10
N ASN A 24 13.77 -0.32 12.00
CA ASN A 24 13.57 0.24 10.66
C ASN A 24 12.09 0.21 10.24
N VAL A 25 11.35 -0.86 10.55
CA VAL A 25 9.91 -0.91 10.27
C VAL A 25 9.13 0.15 11.05
N VAL A 26 9.47 0.38 12.31
CA VAL A 26 8.74 1.32 13.17
C VAL A 26 9.08 2.79 12.86
N TYR A 27 10.35 3.09 12.60
CA TYR A 27 10.84 4.48 12.57
C TYR A 27 11.26 4.97 11.20
N ALA A 28 11.58 4.09 10.25
CA ALA A 28 12.13 4.47 8.96
C ALA A 28 11.23 4.12 7.78
N ALA A 29 10.44 3.05 7.89
CA ALA A 29 9.54 2.60 6.83
C ALA A 29 8.35 3.55 6.61
N SER A 30 7.84 3.55 5.39
CA SER A 30 6.62 4.24 4.97
C SER A 30 5.78 3.32 4.09
N GLY A 31 4.56 3.76 3.75
CA GLY A 31 3.71 3.03 2.80
C GLY A 31 4.37 2.78 1.44
N LEU A 32 5.31 3.62 1.03
CA LEU A 32 6.05 3.46 -0.23
C LEU A 32 7.02 2.27 -0.23
N ASN A 33 7.38 1.75 0.95
CA ASN A 33 8.23 0.57 1.04
C ASN A 33 7.44 -0.74 0.92
N VAL A 34 6.10 -0.70 0.89
CA VAL A 34 5.29 -1.92 0.78
C VAL A 34 5.40 -2.48 -0.64
N LYS A 35 5.99 -3.66 -0.76
CA LYS A 35 6.22 -4.34 -2.04
C LYS A 35 5.12 -5.35 -2.37
N HIS A 36 4.72 -6.15 -1.39
CA HIS A 36 3.63 -7.12 -1.53
C HIS A 36 2.70 -7.12 -0.32
N VAL A 37 1.43 -7.38 -0.56
CA VAL A 37 0.42 -7.60 0.48
C VAL A 37 -0.35 -8.87 0.14
N ILE A 38 -0.46 -9.76 1.12
CA ILE A 38 -1.17 -11.03 1.04
C ILE A 38 -2.25 -11.00 2.11
N ILE A 39 -3.49 -11.28 1.72
CA ILE A 39 -4.65 -11.41 2.61
C ILE A 39 -5.27 -12.77 2.33
N ASP A 40 -5.45 -13.59 3.36
CA ASP A 40 -6.00 -14.94 3.20
C ASP A 40 -5.26 -15.77 2.12
N GLY A 41 -3.94 -15.68 2.09
CA GLY A 41 -3.11 -16.35 1.09
C GLY A 41 -3.21 -15.81 -0.35
N ARG A 42 -4.06 -14.81 -0.62
CA ARG A 42 -4.19 -14.13 -1.92
C ARG A 42 -3.34 -12.87 -1.96
N ILE A 43 -2.51 -12.75 -3.00
CA ILE A 43 -1.73 -11.53 -3.27
C ILE A 43 -2.68 -10.43 -3.77
N VAL A 44 -2.82 -9.34 -3.01
CA VAL A 44 -3.65 -8.16 -3.35
C VAL A 44 -2.82 -6.94 -3.79
N LEU A 45 -1.53 -6.94 -3.46
CA LEU A 45 -0.54 -5.99 -3.97
C LEU A 45 0.69 -6.78 -4.43
N LYS A 46 1.13 -6.57 -5.67
CA LYS A 46 2.32 -7.20 -6.23
C LYS A 46 3.25 -6.17 -6.87
N ASP A 47 4.50 -6.13 -6.39
CA ASP A 47 5.52 -5.21 -6.89
C ASP A 47 5.05 -3.74 -6.85
N GLY A 48 4.36 -3.37 -5.77
CA GLY A 48 3.78 -2.03 -5.58
C GLY A 48 2.49 -1.75 -6.37
N ILE A 49 1.97 -2.72 -7.12
CA ILE A 49 0.76 -2.56 -7.96
C ILE A 49 -0.40 -3.37 -7.37
N CYS A 50 -1.56 -2.74 -7.20
CA CYS A 50 -2.78 -3.42 -6.73
C CYS A 50 -3.26 -4.43 -7.78
N THR A 51 -3.52 -5.67 -7.37
CA THR A 51 -3.97 -6.75 -8.29
C THR A 51 -5.49 -6.92 -8.30
N THR A 52 -6.20 -6.25 -7.39
CA THR A 52 -7.64 -6.43 -7.16
C THR A 52 -8.46 -5.15 -7.33
N LEU A 53 -7.83 -4.06 -7.76
CA LEU A 53 -8.49 -2.76 -7.92
C LEU A 53 -8.30 -2.24 -9.35
N ASP A 54 -9.38 -1.74 -9.92
CA ASP A 54 -9.34 -0.89 -11.11
C ASP A 54 -9.20 0.57 -10.63
N ILE A 55 -7.98 1.09 -10.75
CA ILE A 55 -7.65 2.45 -10.29
C ILE A 55 -8.39 3.51 -11.10
N GLU A 56 -8.60 3.29 -12.40
CA GLU A 56 -9.25 4.28 -13.27
C GLU A 56 -10.74 4.41 -12.90
N SER A 57 -11.42 3.28 -12.77
CA SER A 57 -12.82 3.24 -12.33
C SER A 57 -13.00 3.86 -10.92
N LEU A 58 -12.05 3.58 -10.01
CA LEU A 58 -12.08 4.13 -8.66
C LEU A 58 -11.91 5.66 -8.66
N MET A 59 -10.97 6.18 -9.45
CA MET A 59 -10.75 7.62 -9.59
C MET A 59 -11.96 8.34 -10.19
N SER A 60 -12.61 7.73 -11.19
CA SER A 60 -13.86 8.26 -11.76
C SER A 60 -14.96 8.35 -10.70
N SER A 61 -15.15 7.28 -9.92
CA SER A 61 -16.12 7.25 -8.81
C SER A 61 -15.84 8.32 -7.76
N TRP A 62 -14.57 8.56 -7.43
CA TRP A 62 -14.18 9.62 -6.49
C TRP A 62 -14.46 11.03 -7.03
N ASN A 63 -14.22 11.27 -8.32
CA ASN A 63 -14.53 12.55 -8.95
C ASN A 63 -16.04 12.86 -8.89
N GLU A 64 -16.89 11.86 -9.14
CA GLU A 64 -18.34 12.03 -9.02
C GLU A 64 -18.77 12.39 -7.59
N ILE A 65 -18.20 11.73 -6.59
CA ILE A 65 -18.45 12.05 -5.18
C ILE A 65 -17.98 13.47 -4.86
N GLN A 66 -16.81 13.88 -5.35
CA GLN A 66 -16.27 15.22 -5.16
C GLN A 66 -17.21 16.29 -5.74
N GLU A 67 -17.71 16.09 -6.96
CA GLU A 67 -18.65 17.02 -7.59
C GLU A 67 -19.97 17.12 -6.82
N ARG A 68 -20.49 15.99 -6.31
CA ARG A 68 -21.67 16.01 -5.43
C ARG A 68 -21.43 16.84 -4.17
N ILE A 69 -20.28 16.66 -3.51
CA ILE A 69 -19.93 17.44 -2.31
C ILE A 69 -19.82 18.93 -2.62
N ARG A 70 -19.23 19.29 -3.77
CA ARG A 70 -19.15 20.69 -4.23
C ARG A 70 -20.52 21.32 -4.44
N ALA A 71 -21.49 20.57 -4.96
CA ALA A 71 -22.84 21.05 -5.19
C ALA A 71 -23.64 21.32 -3.89
N TYR A 72 -23.21 20.80 -2.74
CA TYR A 72 -23.80 21.09 -1.42
C TYR A 72 -23.16 22.32 -0.72
N ARG A 73 -22.11 22.90 -1.29
CA ARG A 73 -21.52 24.17 -0.84
C ARG A 73 -22.13 25.35 -1.58
#